data_AF-A0A1R2C4W2-F1
#
_entry.id   AF-A0A1R2C4W2-F1
#
_cell.length_a   1.000
_cell.length_b   1.000
_cell.length_c   1.000
_cell.angle_alpha   90.00
_cell.angle_beta   90.00
_cell.angle_gamma   90.00
#
_symmetry.space_group_name_H-M   'P 1'
#
loop_
_entity.id
_entity.type
_entity.pdbx_description
1 polymer ?
#
loop_
_entity_poly.entity_id
_entity_poly.type
_entity_poly.pdbx_seq_one_letter_code
_entity_poly.pdbx_strand_id
1 'polypeptide(L)'
;MEPWDEWGRVNTELQKSCEDKTPRIVLFAEKWNPFSMSVARYFQNLRGTDVFIVDANKIYNIATELGVLSTPAVVVFFKGNPVRIQRTGWEEDFKYVGAASHDNYIKLVAAARLSANTGTIVCD
;
A
#
# COMPACT_ATOMS: atom_id res chain seq x y z
N MET A 1 -12.59 -9.10 -13.77
CA MET A 1 -11.67 -9.81 -12.87
C MET A 1 -11.58 -8.99 -11.60
N GLU A 2 -11.82 -9.58 -10.42
CA GLU A 2 -11.84 -8.78 -9.18
C GLU A 2 -10.44 -8.24 -8.85
N PRO A 3 -10.31 -7.04 -8.25
CA PRO A 3 -9.02 -6.41 -7.96
C PRO A 3 -8.11 -7.12 -6.98
N TRP A 4 -8.42 -8.31 -6.46
CA TRP A 4 -7.85 -8.77 -5.20
C TRP A 4 -6.69 -9.74 -5.41
N ASP A 5 -5.54 -9.41 -4.83
CA ASP A 5 -4.40 -10.31 -4.74
C ASP A 5 -4.49 -11.13 -3.46
N GLU A 6 -4.14 -12.41 -3.57
CA GLU A 6 -3.98 -13.30 -2.42
C GLU A 6 -2.68 -12.97 -1.68
N TRP A 7 -2.73 -12.93 -0.35
CA TRP A 7 -1.57 -12.54 0.46
C TRP A 7 -0.36 -13.45 0.27
N GLY A 8 -0.56 -14.74 0.00
CA GLY A 8 0.55 -15.65 -0.29
C GLY A 8 1.38 -15.19 -1.51
N ARG A 9 0.72 -14.65 -2.55
CA ARG A 9 1.39 -14.05 -3.70
C ARG A 9 2.06 -12.73 -3.32
N VAL A 10 1.37 -11.85 -2.58
CA VAL A 10 1.93 -10.58 -2.13
C VAL A 10 3.21 -10.82 -1.32
N ASN A 11 3.17 -11.71 -0.33
CA ASN A 11 4.33 -12.05 0.49
C ASN A 11 5.51 -12.57 -0.33
N THR A 12 5.25 -13.40 -1.34
CA THR A 12 6.29 -13.85 -2.28
C THR A 12 6.94 -12.66 -3.02
N GLU A 13 6.13 -11.70 -3.48
CA GLU A 13 6.62 -10.50 -4.15
C GLU A 13 7.33 -9.53 -3.18
N LEU A 14 6.92 -9.48 -1.91
CA LEU A 14 7.65 -8.74 -0.88
C LEU A 14 9.07 -9.31 -0.70
N GLN A 15 9.25 -10.63 -0.73
CA GLN A 15 10.59 -11.24 -0.64
C GLN A 15 11.45 -10.94 -1.87
N LYS A 16 10.86 -10.95 -3.08
CA LYS A 16 11.56 -10.60 -4.33
C LYS A 16 12.03 -9.15 -4.38
N SER A 17 11.39 -8.25 -3.63
CA SER A 17 11.82 -6.85 -3.55
C SER A 17 13.26 -6.67 -3.03
N CYS A 18 13.81 -7.68 -2.36
CA CYS A 18 15.22 -7.74 -1.96
C CYS A 18 16.17 -7.81 -3.16
N GLU A 19 15.77 -8.51 -4.22
CA GLU A 19 16.59 -8.79 -5.40
C GLU A 19 16.46 -7.68 -6.44
N ASP A 20 15.22 -7.30 -6.77
CA ASP A 20 14.93 -6.34 -7.84
C ASP A 20 14.96 -4.87 -7.39
N LYS A 21 15.16 -4.64 -6.08
CA LYS A 21 15.20 -3.30 -5.44
C LYS A 21 14.00 -2.43 -5.81
N THR A 22 12.85 -3.03 -6.08
CA THR A 22 11.62 -2.32 -6.41
C THR A 22 10.67 -2.34 -5.21
N PRO A 23 10.19 -1.19 -4.73
CA PRO A 23 9.25 -1.15 -3.62
C PRO A 23 7.93 -1.81 -4.00
N ARG A 24 7.22 -2.38 -3.02
CA ARG A 24 5.90 -2.99 -3.20
C ARG A 24 4.86 -2.14 -2.48
N ILE A 25 3.87 -1.66 -3.19
CA ILE A 25 2.76 -0.89 -2.66
C ILE A 25 1.58 -1.82 -2.43
N VAL A 26 1.08 -1.89 -1.21
CA VAL A 26 -0.04 -2.75 -0.84
C VAL A 26 -1.19 -1.90 -0.31
N LEU A 27 -2.31 -1.91 -1.03
CA LEU A 27 -3.57 -1.35 -0.57
C LEU A 27 -4.34 -2.40 0.23
N PHE A 28 -4.53 -2.14 1.53
CA PHE A 28 -5.47 -2.83 2.38
C PHE A 28 -6.86 -2.20 2.22
N ALA A 29 -7.80 -2.99 1.74
CA ALA A 29 -9.18 -2.55 1.49
C ALA A 29 -10.18 -3.63 1.93
N GLU A 30 -11.36 -3.21 2.38
CA GLU A 30 -12.45 -4.12 2.75
C GLU A 30 -13.52 -4.14 1.65
N LYS A 31 -13.91 -5.34 1.21
CA LYS A 31 -14.90 -5.50 0.12
C LYS A 31 -16.28 -4.91 0.43
N TRP A 32 -16.65 -4.84 1.70
CA TRP A 32 -17.93 -4.32 2.16
C TRP A 32 -17.94 -2.80 2.32
N ASN A 33 -16.77 -2.15 2.39
CA ASN A 33 -16.64 -0.71 2.61
C ASN A 33 -16.64 0.03 1.27
N PRO A 34 -17.61 0.95 1.01
CA PRO A 34 -17.72 1.64 -0.27
C PRO A 34 -16.52 2.55 -0.58
N PHE A 35 -15.90 3.16 0.43
CA PHE A 35 -14.70 3.98 0.23
C PHE A 35 -13.51 3.11 -0.16
N SER A 36 -13.33 1.98 0.53
CA SER A 36 -12.28 1.00 0.22
C SER A 36 -12.45 0.41 -1.18
N MET A 37 -13.69 0.11 -1.58
CA MET A 37 -14.01 -0.34 -2.94
C MET A 37 -13.69 0.71 -4.00
N SER A 38 -13.99 1.99 -3.74
CA SER A 38 -13.67 3.07 -4.67
C SER A 38 -12.17 3.23 -4.85
N VAL A 39 -11.41 3.23 -3.75
CA VAL A 39 -9.95 3.34 -3.80
C VAL A 39 -9.33 2.09 -4.43
N ALA A 40 -9.86 0.89 -4.17
CA ALA A 40 -9.40 -0.35 -4.81
C ALA A 40 -9.53 -0.30 -6.33
N ARG A 41 -10.69 0.14 -6.85
CA ARG A 41 -10.89 0.33 -8.30
C ARG A 41 -9.91 1.32 -8.90
N TYR A 42 -9.62 2.39 -8.16
CA TYR A 42 -8.63 3.35 -8.59
C TYR A 42 -7.21 2.75 -8.63
N PHE A 43 -6.81 2.01 -7.60
CA PHE A 43 -5.52 1.32 -7.56
C PHE A 43 -5.38 0.26 -8.66
N GLN A 44 -6.48 -0.30 -9.17
CA GLN A 44 -6.42 -1.15 -10.38
C GLN A 44 -5.80 -0.42 -11.57
N ASN A 45 -6.08 0.87 -11.73
CA ASN A 45 -5.55 1.68 -12.83
C ASN A 45 -4.09 2.10 -12.59
N LEU A 46 -3.62 2.07 -11.34
CA LEU A 46 -2.23 2.34 -10.98
C LEU A 46 -1.34 1.08 -10.97
N ARG A 47 -1.92 -0.08 -11.24
CA ARG A 47 -1.21 -1.36 -11.17
C ARG A 47 0.00 -1.40 -12.10
N GLY A 48 1.13 -1.79 -11.52
CA GLY A 48 2.29 -2.36 -12.20
C GLY A 48 2.59 -3.75 -11.65
N THR A 49 3.83 -4.19 -11.73
CA THR A 49 4.31 -5.40 -11.02
C THR A 49 4.48 -5.16 -9.50
N ASP A 50 4.36 -3.91 -9.07
CA ASP A 50 4.70 -3.40 -7.75
C ASP A 50 3.48 -3.06 -6.88
N VAL A 51 2.28 -3.00 -7.46
CA VAL A 51 1.06 -2.57 -6.75
C VAL A 51 0.12 -3.76 -6.55
N PHE A 52 -0.29 -3.96 -5.30
CA PHE A 52 -1.17 -5.03 -4.86
C PHE A 52 -2.36 -4.46 -4.08
N ILE A 53 -3.48 -5.17 -4.14
CA ILE A 53 -4.72 -4.82 -3.43
C ILE A 53 -5.19 -6.07 -2.69
N VAL A 54 -5.35 -5.99 -1.38
CA VAL A 54 -5.65 -7.14 -0.51
C VAL A 54 -6.92 -6.91 0.29
N ASP A 55 -7.69 -7.97 0.50
CA ASP A 55 -8.91 -7.93 1.33
C ASP A 55 -8.52 -7.98 2.80
N ALA A 56 -8.55 -6.82 3.47
CA ALA A 56 -8.12 -6.69 4.85
C ALA A 56 -8.90 -7.59 5.82
N ASN A 57 -10.17 -7.93 5.54
CA ASN A 57 -10.94 -8.85 6.39
C ASN A 57 -10.36 -10.26 6.38
N LYS A 58 -9.86 -10.73 5.23
CA LYS A 58 -9.28 -12.08 5.09
C LYS A 58 -7.91 -12.21 5.74
N ILE A 59 -7.19 -11.10 5.89
CA ILE A 59 -5.84 -11.03 6.43
C ILE A 59 -5.75 -10.15 7.67
N TYR A 60 -6.82 -10.14 8.48
CA TYR A 60 -6.97 -9.24 9.62
C TYR A 60 -5.77 -9.24 10.58
N ASN A 61 -5.21 -10.42 10.88
CA ASN A 61 -4.03 -10.53 11.77
C ASN A 61 -2.83 -9.78 11.20
N ILE A 62 -2.54 -9.95 9.90
CA ILE A 62 -1.45 -9.26 9.20
C ILE A 62 -1.71 -7.75 9.15
N ALA A 63 -2.94 -7.34 8.86
CA ALA A 63 -3.31 -5.93 8.85
C ALA A 63 -3.08 -5.29 10.24
N THR A 64 -3.46 -6.00 11.31
CA THR A 64 -3.28 -5.54 12.70
C THR A 64 -1.80 -5.46 13.09
N GLU A 65 -0.98 -6.44 12.72
CA GLU A 65 0.47 -6.43 12.95
C GLU A 65 1.16 -5.23 12.28
N LEU A 66 0.65 -4.80 11.12
CA LEU A 66 1.10 -3.61 10.40
C LEU A 66 0.46 -2.30 10.91
N GLY A 67 -0.33 -2.37 11.98
CA GLY A 67 -1.06 -1.23 12.55
C GLY A 67 -2.19 -0.69 11.65
N VAL A 68 -2.61 -1.45 10.63
CA VAL A 68 -3.73 -1.12 9.75
C VAL A 68 -5.05 -1.45 10.48
N LEU A 69 -5.52 -0.51 11.29
CA LEU A 69 -6.77 -0.62 12.06
C LEU A 69 -7.98 -0.05 11.33
N SER A 70 -7.78 0.60 10.18
CA SER A 70 -8.83 1.22 9.39
C SER A 70 -8.50 1.14 7.91
N THR A 71 -9.51 0.93 7.06
CA THR A 71 -9.35 0.88 5.60
C THR A 71 -10.13 2.03 4.91
N PRO A 72 -9.72 2.48 3.72
CA PRO A 72 -8.53 2.05 2.97
C PRO A 72 -7.23 2.51 3.62
N ALA A 73 -6.20 1.68 3.52
CA ALA A 73 -4.85 2.00 3.96
C ALA A 73 -3.80 1.49 2.99
N VAL A 74 -2.79 2.31 2.70
CA VAL A 74 -1.68 1.92 1.84
C VAL A 74 -0.44 1.73 2.69
N VAL A 75 0.22 0.58 2.57
CA VAL A 75 1.53 0.31 3.16
C VAL A 75 2.51 0.10 2.03
N VAL A 76 3.68 0.74 2.12
CA VAL A 76 4.76 0.52 1.15
C VAL A 76 5.83 -0.33 1.81
N PHE A 77 6.27 -1.36 1.10
CA PHE A 77 7.32 -2.27 1.53
C PHE A 77 8.56 -2.07 0.66
N PHE A 78 9.72 -2.19 1.26
CA PHE A 78 10.99 -2.26 0.56
C PHE A 78 11.88 -3.30 1.23
N LYS A 79 12.40 -4.25 0.44
CA LYS A 79 13.16 -5.41 0.93
C LYS A 79 12.41 -6.16 2.05
N GLY A 80 11.12 -6.38 1.84
CA GLY A 80 10.22 -7.04 2.79
C GLY A 80 9.81 -6.23 4.02
N ASN A 81 10.32 -5.01 4.21
CA ASN A 81 10.06 -4.19 5.40
C ASN A 81 9.14 -3.00 5.10
N PRO A 82 8.19 -2.64 5.97
CA PRO A 82 7.41 -1.40 5.83
C PRO A 82 8.31 -0.16 5.81
N VAL A 83 7.97 0.79 4.94
CA VAL A 83 8.68 2.06 4.75
C VAL A 83 7.88 3.18 5.41
N ARG A 84 8.58 4.13 6.06
CA ARG A 84 7.94 5.30 6.67
C ARG A 84 7.39 6.21 5.59
N ILE A 85 6.23 6.78 5.83
CA ILE A 85 5.55 7.77 5.00
C ILE A 85 5.45 9.05 5.82
N GLN A 86 6.06 10.11 5.31
CA GLN A 86 6.01 11.44 5.87
C GLN A 86 5.06 12.30 5.01
N ARG A 87 4.05 12.86 5.66
CA ARG A 87 3.05 13.75 5.06
C ARG A 87 3.09 15.10 5.76
N THR A 88 2.97 16.19 5.01
CA THR A 88 2.97 17.55 5.57
C THR A 88 1.78 17.71 6.53
N GLY A 89 2.09 18.10 7.77
CA GLY A 89 1.08 18.32 8.82
C GLY A 89 0.55 17.05 9.51
N TRP A 90 1.16 15.89 9.26
CA TRP A 90 0.87 14.63 9.94
C TRP A 90 2.14 14.04 10.57
N GLU A 91 1.96 13.19 11.58
CA GLU A 91 3.07 12.40 12.12
C GLU A 91 3.56 11.36 11.08
N GLU A 92 4.84 11.00 11.17
CA GLU A 92 5.38 9.90 10.38
C GLU A 92 4.71 8.58 10.75
N ASP A 93 4.28 7.82 9.75
CA ASP A 93 3.61 6.54 9.94
C ASP A 93 4.06 5.55 8.87
N PHE A 94 3.83 4.25 9.05
CA PHE A 94 4.11 3.22 8.05
C PHE A 94 2.96 3.00 7.07
N LYS A 95 1.86 3.71 7.28
CA LYS A 95 0.61 3.57 6.53
C LYS A 95 0.05 4.92 6.14
N TYR A 96 -0.48 4.98 4.92
CA TYR A 96 -1.29 6.09 4.46
C TYR A 96 -2.76 5.71 4.60
N VAL A 97 -3.44 6.27 5.60
CA VAL A 97 -4.83 5.90 5.94
C VAL A 97 -5.80 7.01 5.52
N GLY A 98 -7.00 6.58 5.11
CA GLY A 98 -8.16 7.45 4.90
C GLY A 98 -8.46 7.74 3.43
N ALA A 99 -9.62 8.33 3.16
CA ALA A 99 -10.01 8.72 1.82
C ALA A 99 -9.28 10.02 1.41
N ALA A 100 -8.18 9.89 0.68
CA ALA A 100 -7.53 11.01 0.02
C ALA A 100 -8.05 11.24 -1.41
N SER A 101 -7.66 12.36 -2.01
CA SER A 101 -7.90 12.60 -3.43
C SER A 101 -7.15 11.57 -4.29
N HIS A 102 -7.64 11.32 -5.50
CA HIS A 102 -6.94 10.48 -6.46
C HIS A 102 -5.52 10.98 -6.73
N ASP A 103 -5.33 12.29 -6.87
CA ASP A 103 -4.01 12.88 -7.13
C ASP A 103 -3.00 12.57 -6.02
N ASN A 104 -3.44 12.57 -4.75
CA ASN A 104 -2.57 12.24 -3.63
C ASN A 104 -2.13 10.77 -3.67
N TYR A 105 -3.01 9.85 -4.11
CA TYR A 105 -2.62 8.46 -4.31
C TYR A 105 -1.66 8.27 -5.49
N ILE A 106 -1.84 9.00 -6.61
CA ILE A 106 -0.84 9.03 -7.70
C ILE A 106 0.51 9.47 -7.17
N LYS A 107 0.55 10.58 -6.41
CA LYS A 107 1.79 11.11 -5.85
C LYS A 107 2.43 10.15 -4.87
N LEU A 108 1.64 9.50 -4.01
CA LEU A 108 2.13 8.46 -3.10
C LEU A 108 2.77 7.30 -3.87
N VAL A 109 2.10 6.77 -4.89
CA VAL A 109 2.63 5.65 -5.70
C VAL A 109 3.88 6.08 -6.46
N ALA A 110 3.90 7.29 -7.04
CA ALA A 110 5.08 7.82 -7.72
C ALA A 110 6.25 8.02 -6.74
N ALA A 111 6.00 8.63 -5.58
CA ALA A 111 7.01 8.82 -4.54
C ALA A 111 7.53 7.49 -4.00
N ALA A 112 6.66 6.50 -3.80
CA ALA A 112 7.04 5.14 -3.42
C ALA A 112 8.05 4.57 -4.43
N ARG A 113 7.72 4.59 -5.72
CA ARG A 113 8.60 4.10 -6.80
C ARG A 113 9.96 4.79 -6.84
N LEU A 114 10.03 6.07 -6.50
CA LEU A 114 11.27 6.85 -6.44
C LEU A 114 12.07 6.63 -5.14
N SER A 115 11.40 6.25 -4.05
CA SER A 115 11.99 6.10 -2.71
C SER A 115 12.80 4.82 -2.49
N ALA A 116 13.07 4.05 -3.54
CA ALA A 116 13.63 2.69 -3.50
C ALA A 116 15.00 2.56 -2.81
N ASN A 117 15.58 3.59 -2.19
CA ASN A 117 16.79 3.51 -1.39
C ASN A 117 16.83 4.45 -0.16
N THR A 118 15.78 5.21 0.13
CA THR A 118 15.80 6.26 1.16
C THR A 118 15.23 5.81 2.50
N GLY A 119 14.50 4.69 2.54
CA GLY A 119 13.85 4.18 3.76
C GLY A 119 12.69 5.05 4.29
N THR A 120 12.40 6.17 3.61
CA THR A 120 11.30 7.09 3.90
C THR A 120 10.73 7.62 2.58
N ILE A 121 9.41 7.68 2.50
CA ILE A 121 8.64 8.27 1.41
C ILE A 121 8.14 9.64 1.88
N VAL A 122 8.41 10.68 1.11
CA VAL A 122 7.86 12.02 1.34
C VAL A 122 6.81 12.29 0.28
N CYS A 123 5.56 12.51 0.69
CA CYS A 123 4.44 12.71 -0.25
C CYS A 123 3.32 13.58 0.32
N ASP A 124 2.64 14.33 -0.55
CA ASP A 124 1.48 15.19 -0.24
C ASP A 124 0.36 15.11 -1.29
#